data_AF-A0A8C2YM96-F1
#
_entry.id   AF-A0A8C2YM96-F1
#
_cell.length_a   1.000
_cell.length_b   1.000
_cell.length_c   1.000
_cell.angle_alpha   90.00
_cell.angle_beta   90.00
_cell.angle_gamma   90.00
#
_symmetry.space_group_name_H-M   'P 1'
#
loop_
_entity.id
_entity.type
_entity.pdbx_description
1 polymer ?
#
loop_
_entity_poly.entity_id
_entity_poly.type
_entity_poly.pdbx_seq_one_letter_code
_entity_poly.pdbx_strand_id
1 'polypeptide(L)'
;PNATSEGCQIIHPPWEGGIRYRGLTRDQVKAINFLPVDYEIEYVCRGEREVVGPKVRKCLANGSWTDMDIPSRCVRICSKSYLTLENGKVFLTGGDLPALDGARVDFRCDPDFHLVGSSRSICSQGQWSTPKPHCQGEGNSCPHAADEDAWMMGVGGAGGVLGESPTLPTIHLPQTSSCSPQYPFNLQ
;
A
#
# COMPACT_ATOMS: atom_id res chain seq x y z
N PRO A 1 -38.21 -19.48 -37.76
CA PRO A 1 -37.97 -18.13 -37.19
C PRO A 1 -36.84 -18.18 -36.16
N ASN A 2 -35.60 -18.02 -36.62
CA ASN A 2 -34.46 -17.86 -35.71
C ASN A 2 -33.72 -16.63 -36.20
N ALA A 3 -33.95 -15.50 -35.55
CA ALA A 3 -33.18 -14.29 -35.78
C ALA A 3 -31.75 -14.59 -35.32
N THR A 4 -30.84 -14.80 -36.26
CA THR A 4 -29.41 -14.70 -36.00
C THR A 4 -29.18 -13.28 -35.47
N SER A 5 -28.93 -13.14 -34.17
CA SER A 5 -28.60 -11.85 -33.57
C SER A 5 -27.37 -11.31 -34.29
N GLU A 6 -27.53 -10.22 -35.04
CA GLU A 6 -26.43 -9.59 -35.81
C GLU A 6 -25.36 -8.95 -34.90
N GLY A 7 -25.49 -9.10 -33.59
CA GLY A 7 -24.57 -8.54 -32.61
C GLY A 7 -25.22 -8.37 -31.24
N CYS A 8 -24.50 -7.69 -30.35
CA CYS A 8 -24.95 -7.36 -29.01
C CYS A 8 -25.39 -5.90 -28.94
N GLN A 9 -26.48 -5.62 -28.23
CA GLN A 9 -26.94 -4.26 -28.02
C GLN A 9 -25.88 -3.41 -27.30
N ILE A 10 -25.81 -2.13 -27.67
CA ILE A 10 -24.89 -1.18 -27.05
C ILE A 10 -25.17 -0.98 -25.55
N ILE A 11 -24.13 -0.91 -24.73
CA ILE A 11 -24.28 -0.68 -23.29
C ILE A 11 -24.05 0.80 -22.99
N HIS A 12 -25.04 1.50 -22.44
CA HIS A 12 -24.81 2.89 -22.06
C HIS A 12 -23.88 2.98 -20.84
N PRO A 13 -22.90 3.92 -20.85
CA PRO A 13 -21.93 4.03 -19.78
C PRO A 13 -22.59 4.37 -18.43
N PRO A 14 -22.09 3.83 -17.30
CA PRO A 14 -22.57 4.17 -15.97
C PRO A 14 -22.21 5.61 -15.61
N TRP A 15 -23.01 6.28 -14.77
CA TRP A 15 -22.81 7.70 -14.42
C TRP A 15 -21.45 8.00 -13.75
N GLU A 16 -20.90 7.01 -13.02
CA GLU A 16 -19.60 7.10 -12.32
C GLU A 16 -18.39 6.77 -13.20
N GLY A 17 -18.61 6.43 -14.47
CA GLY A 17 -17.58 5.95 -15.37
C GLY A 17 -17.95 6.14 -16.84
N GLY A 18 -17.40 5.26 -17.66
CA GLY A 18 -17.48 5.28 -19.10
C GLY A 18 -17.27 3.89 -19.67
N ILE A 19 -17.56 3.74 -20.95
CA ILE A 19 -17.25 2.54 -21.72
C ILE A 19 -16.43 2.98 -22.92
N ARG A 20 -15.27 2.34 -23.08
CA ARG A 20 -14.40 2.54 -24.23
C ARG A 20 -14.78 1.55 -25.32
N TYR A 21 -15.29 2.11 -26.42
CA TYR A 21 -15.59 1.40 -27.65
C TYR A 21 -14.35 1.44 -28.56
N ARG A 22 -13.65 0.31 -28.71
CA ARG A 22 -12.41 0.24 -29.49
C ARG A 22 -12.67 0.56 -30.96
N GLY A 23 -12.02 1.60 -31.47
CA GLY A 23 -12.11 1.99 -32.89
C GLY A 23 -13.41 2.72 -33.28
N LEU A 24 -14.23 3.16 -32.32
CA LEU A 24 -15.42 3.96 -32.59
C LEU A 24 -15.33 5.32 -31.90
N THR A 25 -15.75 6.38 -32.59
CA THR A 25 -15.93 7.71 -32.01
C THR A 25 -17.26 7.80 -31.25
N ARG A 26 -17.39 8.82 -30.40
CA ARG A 26 -18.63 9.05 -29.64
C ARG A 26 -19.87 9.19 -30.54
N ASP A 27 -19.71 9.79 -31.71
CA ASP A 27 -20.83 10.02 -32.64
C ASP A 27 -21.17 8.75 -33.42
N GLN A 28 -20.19 7.92 -33.76
CA GLN A 28 -20.43 6.59 -34.33
C GLN A 28 -21.15 5.68 -33.34
N VAL A 29 -20.75 5.68 -32.06
CA VAL A 29 -21.41 4.94 -30.97
C VAL A 29 -22.89 5.32 -30.85
N LYS A 30 -23.24 6.60 -31.06
CA LYS A 30 -24.65 7.05 -31.04
C LYS A 30 -25.46 6.64 -32.27
N ALA A 31 -24.79 6.35 -33.39
CA ALA A 31 -25.43 6.04 -34.66
C ALA A 31 -25.70 4.54 -34.84
N ILE A 32 -25.15 3.68 -33.97
CA ILE A 32 -25.31 2.23 -34.03
C ILE A 32 -26.08 1.71 -32.83
N ASN A 33 -26.80 0.60 -33.02
CA ASN A 33 -27.55 -0.07 -31.95
C ASN A 33 -26.90 -1.38 -31.51
N PHE A 34 -26.13 -2.01 -32.39
CA PHE A 34 -25.54 -3.33 -32.18
C PHE A 34 -24.05 -3.31 -32.51
N LEU A 35 -23.28 -4.09 -31.75
CA LEU A 35 -21.86 -4.34 -31.96
C LEU A 35 -21.66 -5.78 -32.41
N PRO A 36 -20.73 -6.03 -33.35
CA PRO A 36 -20.57 -7.35 -33.94
C PRO A 36 -20.12 -8.40 -32.91
N VAL A 37 -20.36 -9.67 -33.21
CA VAL A 37 -19.84 -10.79 -32.42
C VAL A 37 -18.32 -10.67 -32.28
N ASP A 38 -17.82 -11.09 -31.13
CA ASP A 38 -16.44 -10.96 -30.68
C ASP A 38 -15.95 -9.54 -30.39
N TYR A 39 -16.77 -8.50 -30.58
CA TYR A 39 -16.42 -7.14 -30.20
C TYR A 39 -16.22 -7.00 -28.69
N GLU A 40 -15.19 -6.26 -28.29
CA GLU A 40 -14.85 -6.02 -26.89
C GLU A 40 -15.10 -4.57 -26.48
N ILE A 41 -15.76 -4.40 -25.34
CA ILE A 41 -15.90 -3.11 -24.65
C ILE A 41 -15.12 -3.13 -23.35
N GLU A 42 -14.57 -1.99 -22.97
CA GLU A 42 -13.79 -1.85 -21.73
C GLU A 42 -14.44 -0.80 -20.84
N TYR A 43 -14.79 -1.16 -19.61
CA TYR A 43 -15.24 -0.21 -18.59
C TYR A 43 -14.06 0.64 -18.13
N VAL A 44 -14.31 1.96 -18.03
CA VAL A 44 -13.33 2.94 -17.60
C VAL A 44 -13.95 3.78 -16.49
N CYS A 45 -13.24 3.94 -15.38
CA CYS A 45 -13.72 4.76 -14.27
C CYS A 45 -13.20 6.19 -14.34
N ARG A 46 -13.97 7.12 -13.78
CA ARG A 46 -13.56 8.52 -13.67
C ARG A 46 -12.73 8.74 -12.39
N GLY A 47 -11.68 9.55 -12.49
CA GLY A 47 -10.82 9.89 -11.35
C GLY A 47 -9.96 8.72 -10.89
N GLU A 48 -9.73 8.63 -9.60
CA GLU A 48 -8.94 7.60 -8.89
C GLU A 48 -9.70 6.30 -8.61
N ARG A 49 -10.89 6.13 -9.19
CA ARG A 49 -11.72 4.94 -9.01
C ARG A 49 -11.21 3.79 -9.85
N GLU A 50 -11.46 2.58 -9.38
CA GLU A 50 -11.14 1.34 -10.10
C GLU A 50 -12.42 0.54 -10.41
N VAL A 51 -12.35 -0.28 -11.46
CA VAL A 51 -13.44 -1.18 -11.84
C VAL A 51 -13.41 -2.41 -10.94
N VAL A 52 -14.52 -2.67 -10.24
CA VAL A 52 -14.78 -3.96 -9.59
C VAL A 52 -15.81 -4.73 -10.42
N GLY A 53 -15.52 -6.00 -10.68
CA GLY A 53 -16.26 -6.85 -11.62
C GLY A 53 -15.56 -6.95 -12.98
N PRO A 54 -16.25 -7.46 -14.02
CA PRO A 54 -15.69 -7.62 -15.36
C PRO A 54 -15.26 -6.28 -15.95
N LYS A 55 -13.95 -6.11 -16.18
CA LYS A 55 -13.40 -4.89 -16.80
C LYS A 55 -13.65 -4.84 -18.31
N VAL A 56 -13.57 -6.00 -18.96
CA VAL A 56 -13.81 -6.16 -20.40
C VAL A 56 -15.00 -7.09 -20.57
N ARG A 57 -15.89 -6.75 -21.50
CA ARG A 57 -16.96 -7.64 -21.94
C ARG A 57 -16.85 -7.89 -23.42
N LYS A 58 -17.10 -9.14 -23.81
CA LYS A 58 -17.05 -9.58 -25.20
C LYS A 58 -18.46 -9.92 -25.68
N CYS A 59 -18.79 -9.50 -26.91
CA CYS A 59 -20.06 -9.86 -27.52
C CYS A 59 -20.04 -11.31 -27.99
N LEU A 60 -21.03 -12.10 -27.58
CA LEU A 60 -21.17 -13.52 -27.92
C LEU A 60 -22.11 -13.71 -29.11
N ALA A 61 -21.98 -14.85 -29.79
CA ALA A 61 -22.80 -15.19 -30.96
C ALA A 61 -24.31 -15.30 -30.67
N ASN A 62 -24.68 -15.45 -29.40
CA ASN A 62 -26.08 -15.47 -28.94
C ASN A 62 -26.67 -14.06 -28.72
N GLY A 63 -25.91 -12.99 -29.03
CA GLY A 63 -26.34 -11.60 -28.86
C GLY A 63 -26.21 -11.05 -27.44
N SER A 64 -25.60 -11.81 -26.51
CA SER A 64 -25.33 -11.38 -25.14
C SER A 64 -23.87 -11.01 -24.91
N TRP A 65 -23.61 -10.15 -23.94
CA TRP A 65 -22.25 -9.87 -23.48
C TRP A 65 -21.79 -10.92 -22.47
N THR A 66 -20.48 -11.16 -22.36
CA THR A 66 -19.92 -12.02 -21.30
C THR A 66 -20.21 -11.45 -19.90
N ASP A 67 -20.34 -12.34 -18.91
CA ASP A 67 -20.39 -12.04 -17.46
C ASP A 67 -21.55 -11.11 -17.04
N MET A 68 -22.69 -11.17 -17.74
CA MET A 68 -23.86 -10.28 -17.50
C MET A 68 -24.50 -10.45 -16.12
N ASP A 69 -24.23 -11.57 -15.45
CA ASP A 69 -24.62 -11.86 -14.08
C ASP A 69 -23.79 -11.11 -13.02
N ILE A 70 -22.60 -10.62 -13.37
CA ILE A 70 -21.70 -9.91 -12.45
C ILE A 70 -21.67 -8.42 -12.81
N PRO A 71 -22.12 -7.49 -11.93
CA PRO A 71 -22.13 -6.07 -12.24
C PRO A 71 -20.71 -5.47 -12.27
N SER A 72 -20.44 -4.64 -13.28
CA SER A 72 -19.23 -3.82 -13.36
C SER A 72 -19.49 -2.47 -12.69
N ARG A 73 -18.78 -2.16 -11.61
CA ARG A 73 -18.95 -0.92 -10.83
C ARG A 73 -17.65 -0.13 -10.71
N CYS A 74 -17.75 1.18 -10.76
CA CYS A 74 -16.65 2.08 -10.43
C CYS A 74 -16.68 2.41 -8.95
N VAL A 75 -15.64 2.02 -8.22
CA VAL A 75 -15.56 2.26 -6.78
C VAL A 75 -14.23 2.86 -6.39
N ARG A 76 -14.24 3.60 -5.29
CA ARG A 76 -13.01 4.03 -4.64
C ARG A 76 -12.42 2.84 -3.87
N ILE A 77 -11.17 2.53 -4.18
CA ILE A 77 -10.42 1.47 -3.51
C ILE A 77 -9.36 2.15 -2.65
N CYS A 78 -9.20 1.68 -1.42
CA CYS A 78 -8.12 2.12 -0.56
C CYS A 78 -6.76 1.64 -1.10
N SER A 79 -5.68 2.27 -0.65
CA SER A 79 -4.34 1.92 -1.13
C SER A 79 -4.02 0.45 -0.86
N LYS A 80 -3.73 -0.32 -1.92
CA LYS A 80 -3.34 -1.73 -1.81
C LYS A 80 -1.99 -1.92 -1.10
N SER A 81 -1.24 -0.84 -0.87
CA SER A 81 -0.02 -0.86 -0.06
C SER A 81 -0.25 -1.35 1.38
N TYR A 82 -1.47 -1.27 1.92
CA TYR A 82 -1.81 -1.78 3.26
C TYR A 82 -2.02 -3.30 3.27
N LEU A 83 -2.06 -3.95 2.11
CA LEU A 83 -2.20 -5.41 1.98
C LEU A 83 -0.85 -6.14 2.16
N THR A 84 0.24 -5.40 2.31
CA THR A 84 1.58 -5.93 2.59
C THR A 84 2.24 -5.15 3.73
N LEU A 85 3.01 -5.85 4.56
CA LEU A 85 3.79 -5.28 5.65
C LEU A 85 5.19 -5.88 5.59
N GLU A 86 6.21 -5.02 5.62
CA GLU A 86 7.60 -5.48 5.69
C GLU A 86 7.93 -5.92 7.12
N ASN A 87 8.66 -7.03 7.26
CA ASN A 87 8.96 -7.67 8.56
C ASN A 87 7.69 -7.92 9.39
N GLY A 88 6.62 -8.35 8.71
CA GLY A 88 5.35 -8.65 9.33
C GLY A 88 4.31 -9.20 8.37
N LYS A 89 3.07 -9.31 8.88
CA LYS A 89 1.93 -9.94 8.23
C LYS A 89 0.69 -9.06 8.35
N VAL A 90 -0.14 -9.12 7.32
CA VAL A 90 -1.44 -8.44 7.27
C VAL A 90 -2.54 -9.49 7.29
N PHE A 91 -3.52 -9.29 8.18
CA PHE A 91 -4.70 -10.13 8.29
C PHE A 91 -5.91 -9.34 7.81
N LEU A 92 -6.57 -9.83 6.77
CA LEU A 92 -7.75 -9.18 6.17
C LEU A 92 -9.03 -9.70 6.81
N THR A 93 -9.90 -8.79 7.24
CA THR A 93 -11.22 -9.12 7.78
C THR A 93 -12.28 -8.14 7.30
N GLY A 94 -13.49 -8.64 7.01
CA GLY A 94 -14.62 -7.82 6.55
C GLY A 94 -14.47 -7.22 5.13
N GLY A 95 -15.60 -6.81 4.56
CA GLY A 95 -15.70 -6.33 3.17
C GLY A 95 -15.79 -7.47 2.15
N ASP A 96 -16.35 -7.18 0.97
CA ASP A 96 -16.49 -8.17 -0.11
C ASP A 96 -15.15 -8.46 -0.82
N LEU A 97 -14.25 -7.46 -0.83
CA LEU A 97 -12.96 -7.51 -1.53
C LEU A 97 -11.88 -6.76 -0.74
N PRO A 98 -10.59 -7.14 -0.92
CA PRO A 98 -9.47 -6.42 -0.32
C PRO A 98 -9.47 -4.93 -0.72
N ALA A 99 -9.23 -4.06 0.25
CA ALA A 99 -9.16 -2.61 0.07
C ALA A 99 -10.44 -1.95 -0.49
N LEU A 100 -11.58 -2.65 -0.50
CA LEU A 100 -12.88 -2.04 -0.76
C LEU A 100 -13.45 -1.42 0.52
N ASP A 101 -14.41 -0.50 0.38
CA ASP A 101 -15.16 0.06 1.50
C ASP A 101 -15.63 -1.02 2.49
N GLY A 102 -15.38 -0.80 3.78
CA GLY A 102 -15.66 -1.76 4.85
C GLY A 102 -14.59 -2.84 5.08
N ALA A 103 -13.59 -2.96 4.21
CA ALA A 103 -12.45 -3.86 4.42
C ALA A 103 -11.63 -3.43 5.63
N ARG A 104 -11.17 -4.39 6.43
CA ARG A 104 -10.33 -4.16 7.61
C ARG A 104 -9.02 -4.93 7.48
N VAL A 105 -7.95 -4.29 7.93
CA VAL A 105 -6.61 -4.86 8.01
C VAL A 105 -6.17 -4.84 9.47
N ASP A 106 -5.65 -5.97 9.94
CA ASP A 106 -4.92 -6.06 11.21
C ASP A 106 -3.44 -6.38 10.89
N PHE A 107 -2.53 -5.64 11.50
CA PHE A 107 -1.08 -5.74 11.28
C PHE A 107 -0.40 -6.45 12.45
N ARG A 108 0.54 -7.35 12.15
CA ARG A 108 1.41 -7.98 13.15
C ARG A 108 2.83 -8.06 12.61
N CYS A 109 3.81 -7.69 13.41
CA CYS A 109 5.21 -7.83 13.03
C CYS A 109 5.69 -9.29 13.20
N ASP A 110 6.74 -9.62 12.46
CA ASP A 110 7.49 -10.86 12.65
C ASP A 110 8.24 -10.82 14.00
N PRO A 111 8.72 -11.97 14.51
CA PRO A 111 9.55 -12.00 15.71
C PRO A 111 10.75 -11.04 15.61
N ASP A 112 11.18 -10.46 16.73
CA ASP A 112 12.28 -9.48 16.83
C ASP A 112 11.98 -8.07 16.27
N PHE A 113 10.74 -7.85 15.82
CA PHE A 113 10.24 -6.55 15.39
C PHE A 113 9.02 -6.14 16.23
N HIS A 114 8.93 -4.85 16.55
CA HIS A 114 7.75 -4.26 17.19
C HIS A 114 7.00 -3.34 16.22
N LEU A 115 5.67 -3.29 16.37
CA LEU A 115 4.82 -2.49 15.50
C LEU A 115 4.82 -1.03 15.95
N VAL A 116 5.16 -0.12 15.03
CA VAL A 116 5.06 1.33 15.23
C VAL A 116 3.87 1.86 14.44
N GLY A 117 2.87 2.37 15.17
CA GLY A 117 1.63 2.91 14.61
C GLY A 117 0.39 2.11 15.00
N SER A 118 -0.70 2.27 14.26
CA SER A 118 -1.97 1.58 14.53
C SER A 118 -1.93 0.13 14.05
N SER A 119 -2.30 -0.82 14.92
CA SER A 119 -2.40 -2.25 14.58
C SER A 119 -3.59 -2.60 13.71
N ARG A 120 -4.51 -1.68 13.50
CA ARG A 120 -5.71 -1.89 12.68
C ARG A 120 -6.04 -0.66 11.85
N SER A 121 -6.50 -0.89 10.62
CA SER A 121 -7.08 0.15 9.76
C SER A 121 -8.33 -0.35 9.04
N ILE A 122 -9.27 0.55 8.77
CA ILE A 122 -10.54 0.27 8.08
C ILE A 122 -10.59 1.11 6.82
N CYS A 123 -10.92 0.51 5.69
CA CYS A 123 -11.13 1.21 4.43
C CYS A 123 -12.50 1.87 4.44
N SER A 124 -12.52 3.19 4.23
CA SER A 124 -13.73 4.00 4.12
C SER A 124 -13.56 5.03 3.00
N GLN A 125 -14.47 5.02 2.03
CA GLN A 125 -14.50 5.96 0.89
C GLN A 125 -13.17 6.09 0.12
N GLY A 126 -12.40 5.01 0.02
CA GLY A 126 -11.10 4.99 -0.66
C GLY A 126 -9.92 5.43 0.20
N GLN A 127 -10.13 5.66 1.50
CA GLN A 127 -9.05 5.97 2.44
C GLN A 127 -9.02 5.00 3.61
N TRP A 128 -7.82 4.62 4.01
CA TRP A 128 -7.60 3.86 5.23
C TRP A 128 -7.73 4.79 6.44
N SER A 129 -8.45 4.35 7.48
CA SER A 129 -8.77 5.17 8.65
C SER A 129 -7.56 5.59 9.48
N THR A 130 -6.44 4.87 9.35
CA THR A 130 -5.17 5.16 10.01
C THR A 130 -4.01 5.10 9.01
N PRO A 131 -2.90 5.82 9.23
CA PRO A 131 -1.67 5.67 8.46
C PRO A 131 -1.13 4.23 8.50
N LYS A 132 -0.33 3.86 7.48
CA LYS A 132 0.26 2.53 7.37
C LYS A 132 1.32 2.38 8.46
N PRO A 133 1.24 1.37 9.34
CA PRO A 133 2.28 1.13 10.33
C PRO A 133 3.52 0.52 9.67
N HIS A 134 4.62 0.47 10.43
CA HIS A 134 5.83 -0.25 10.04
C HIS A 134 6.35 -1.08 11.23
N CYS A 135 7.20 -2.04 10.92
CA CYS A 135 7.82 -2.92 11.91
C CYS A 135 9.27 -2.49 12.13
N GLN A 136 9.62 -2.17 13.37
CA GLN A 136 10.96 -1.72 13.75
C GLN A 136 11.68 -2.82 14.52
N GLY A 137 12.88 -3.20 14.05
CA GLY A 137 13.70 -4.22 14.69
C GLY A 137 14.43 -3.67 15.94
N GLU A 138 14.64 -4.54 16.92
CA GLU A 138 15.29 -4.20 18.20
C GLU A 138 16.80 -3.85 18.07
N GLY A 139 17.38 -3.99 16.88
CA GLY A 139 18.76 -3.59 16.56
C GLY A 139 18.96 -2.14 16.09
N ASN A 140 17.87 -1.37 15.94
CA ASN A 140 17.91 0.00 15.41
C ASN A 140 17.78 1.09 16.49
N SER A 141 17.76 0.72 17.77
CA SER A 141 18.05 1.67 18.83
C SER A 141 19.57 1.82 18.92
N CYS A 142 20.13 2.82 18.25
CA CYS A 142 21.37 3.40 18.76
C CYS A 142 21.06 3.84 20.21
N PRO A 143 21.80 3.37 21.22
CA PRO A 143 21.72 3.98 22.54
C PRO A 143 22.24 5.41 22.38
N HIS A 144 21.33 6.34 22.13
CA HIS A 144 21.67 7.75 22.11
C HIS A 144 21.90 8.11 23.58
N ALA A 145 23.18 8.08 23.96
CA ALA A 145 23.79 8.77 25.09
C ALA A 145 22.82 9.03 26.26
N ALA A 146 22.55 8.00 27.06
CA ALA A 146 22.05 8.18 28.41
C ALA A 146 23.04 7.51 29.35
N ASP A 147 23.82 8.36 30.02
CA ASP A 147 24.31 8.26 31.41
C ASP A 147 25.83 8.48 31.55
N GLU A 148 26.20 9.72 31.81
CA GLU A 148 27.51 10.08 32.39
C GLU A 148 27.28 10.89 33.69
N ASP A 149 26.33 10.46 34.55
CA ASP A 149 26.15 11.00 35.90
C ASP A 149 26.40 9.92 36.97
N ALA A 150 27.62 9.38 37.05
CA ALA A 150 27.99 8.48 38.16
C ALA A 150 29.50 8.39 38.45
N TRP A 151 30.07 9.36 39.19
CA TRP A 151 30.82 9.09 40.44
C TRP A 151 31.31 10.39 41.12
N MET A 152 30.48 10.94 42.00
CA MET A 152 30.99 11.62 43.19
C MET A 152 31.05 10.58 44.29
N MET A 153 32.24 10.25 44.80
CA MET A 153 32.53 10.00 46.23
C MET A 153 34.05 10.08 46.46
N GLY A 154 34.48 11.07 47.24
CA GLY A 154 35.87 11.25 47.64
C GLY A 154 36.23 10.57 48.96
N VAL A 155 37.53 10.39 49.19
CA VAL A 155 38.18 10.36 50.52
C VAL A 155 39.62 10.88 50.38
N GLY A 156 40.04 11.73 51.32
CA GLY A 156 41.30 12.46 51.30
C GLY A 156 42.50 11.73 51.92
N GLY A 157 43.68 12.36 51.84
CA GLY A 157 44.84 12.01 52.67
C GLY A 157 46.20 12.16 51.99
N ALA A 158 46.82 13.33 52.17
CA ALA A 158 48.26 13.67 52.26
C ALA A 158 49.37 12.82 51.58
N GLY A 159 50.25 13.53 50.82
CA GLY A 159 51.70 13.28 50.84
C GLY A 159 52.42 13.15 49.49
N GLY A 160 53.25 14.15 49.15
CA GLY A 160 54.63 13.92 48.65
C GLY A 160 54.93 13.66 47.16
N VAL A 161 55.59 14.66 46.57
CA VAL A 161 56.72 14.65 45.59
C VAL A 161 56.58 14.08 44.16
N LEU A 162 56.72 15.03 43.22
CA LEU A 162 57.32 15.05 41.87
C LEU A 162 57.87 13.74 41.26
N GLY A 163 57.49 13.44 40.01
CA GLY A 163 58.31 12.65 39.09
C GLY A 163 57.57 11.92 37.97
N GLU A 164 57.68 12.46 36.75
CA GLU A 164 57.67 11.78 35.44
C GLU A 164 56.34 11.27 34.82
N SER A 165 56.06 11.79 33.62
CA SER A 165 54.91 11.52 32.75
C SER A 165 54.84 10.07 32.25
N PRO A 166 53.67 9.41 32.26
CA PRO A 166 53.51 8.08 31.70
C PRO A 166 53.23 8.13 30.19
N THR A 167 53.88 7.25 29.43
CA THR A 167 53.51 6.92 28.04
C THR A 167 52.18 6.14 28.05
N LEU A 168 51.20 6.62 27.27
CA LEU A 168 49.88 5.97 27.14
C LEU A 168 49.97 4.67 26.31
N PRO A 169 49.22 3.61 26.68
CA PRO A 169 49.08 2.42 25.85
C PRO A 169 48.14 2.68 24.66
N THR A 170 48.47 2.13 23.49
CA THR A 170 47.64 2.17 22.29
C THR A 170 46.41 1.27 22.47
N ILE A 171 45.23 1.87 22.60
CA ILE A 171 43.94 1.15 22.60
C ILE A 171 43.56 0.87 21.13
N HIS A 172 43.50 -0.41 20.76
CA HIS A 172 42.85 -0.81 19.52
C HIS A 172 41.33 -0.62 19.66
N LEU A 173 40.79 0.38 18.96
CA LEU A 173 39.33 0.53 18.76
C LEU A 173 38.84 -0.67 17.93
N PRO A 174 37.79 -1.40 18.36
CA PRO A 174 37.13 -2.33 17.47
C PRO A 174 36.51 -1.54 16.33
N GLN A 175 36.65 -2.06 15.10
CA GLN A 175 36.11 -1.47 13.90
C GLN A 175 34.62 -1.16 14.11
N THR A 176 34.29 0.13 14.20
CA THR A 176 32.90 0.59 14.20
C THR A 176 32.32 0.20 12.86
N SER A 177 31.47 -0.82 12.84
CA SER A 177 30.56 -1.06 11.73
C SER A 177 29.79 0.24 11.50
N SER A 178 30.06 0.87 10.36
CA SER A 178 29.45 2.11 9.91
C SER A 178 27.93 1.96 9.85
N CYS A 179 27.21 2.50 10.83
CA CYS A 179 25.79 2.78 10.65
C CYS A 179 25.68 4.03 9.78
N SER A 180 25.44 3.83 8.49
CA SER A 180 25.03 4.92 7.60
C SER A 180 23.63 5.39 8.03
N PRO A 181 23.42 6.70 8.28
CA PRO A 181 22.09 7.23 8.45
C PRO A 181 21.44 7.29 7.06
N GLN A 182 20.69 6.26 6.68
CA GLN A 182 19.76 6.40 5.57
C GLN A 182 18.47 7.02 6.11
N TYR A 183 18.38 8.35 6.01
CA TYR A 183 17.31 9.09 5.33
C TYR A 183 17.40 10.57 5.73
N PRO A 184 17.69 11.49 4.78
CA PRO A 184 17.32 12.89 4.91
C PRO A 184 16.07 13.12 4.08
N PHE A 185 14.87 13.12 4.66
CA PHE A 185 13.70 13.69 3.98
C PHE A 185 12.72 14.28 4.98
N ASN A 186 12.95 15.55 5.33
CA ASN A 186 11.97 16.61 5.07
C ASN A 186 12.58 17.97 5.43
N LEU A 187 12.56 18.90 4.46
CA LEU A 187 12.30 20.34 4.62
C LEU A 187 12.53 21.03 3.25
N GLN A 188 11.46 21.16 2.46
CA GLN A 188 10.92 22.41 1.86
C GLN A 188 9.95 22.06 0.73
#